data_AF-A0A1H8D1P3-F1
#
_entry.id   AF-A0A1H8D1P3-F1
#
_cell.length_a   1.000
_cell.length_b   1.000
_cell.length_c   1.000
_cell.angle_alpha   90.00
_cell.angle_beta   90.00
_cell.angle_gamma   90.00
#
_symmetry.space_group_name_H-M   'P 1'
#
loop_
_entity.id
_entity.type
_entity.pdbx_description
1 polymer ?
#
loop_
_entity_poly.entity_id
_entity_poly.type
_entity_poly.pdbx_seq_one_letter_code
_entity_poly.pdbx_strand_id
1 'polypeptide(L)'
;MKNDFDAKHLLDKWEAIGKKNRWIREAHDPAFDKYMLVRCATAAELEAGLKQGNWCLGQGFHFKNLCFINQIDGGDEWLTIKDDYAFESFTFSRIIERGEFKDYLQRLLNATKEQCINLEY
;
A
#
# COMPACT_ATOMS: atom_id res chain seq x y z
N MET A 1 -12.83 -2.66 20.19
CA MET A 1 -11.70 -1.69 20.22
C MET A 1 -11.65 -0.97 18.89
N LYS A 2 -11.94 0.33 18.87
CA LYS A 2 -11.59 1.19 17.72
C LYS A 2 -10.07 1.29 17.74
N ASN A 3 -9.39 0.54 16.89
CA ASN A 3 -7.94 0.68 16.74
C ASN A 3 -7.68 1.97 15.96
N ASP A 4 -7.55 3.07 16.69
CA ASP A 4 -7.04 4.35 16.21
C ASP A 4 -5.53 4.25 15.94
N PHE A 5 -5.16 3.37 15.01
CA PHE A 5 -3.81 3.41 14.47
C PHE A 5 -3.76 4.60 13.50
N ASP A 6 -3.43 5.77 14.04
CA ASP A 6 -3.21 6.97 13.24
C ASP A 6 -1.78 6.95 12.68
N ALA A 7 -1.65 6.41 11.47
CA ALA A 7 -0.40 6.39 10.72
C ALA A 7 -0.03 7.74 10.12
N LYS A 8 -0.65 8.84 10.58
CA LYS A 8 -0.31 10.20 10.16
C LYS A 8 1.19 10.52 10.29
N HIS A 9 1.85 9.95 11.30
CA HIS A 9 3.29 10.09 11.51
C HIS A 9 4.16 9.33 10.48
N LEU A 10 3.57 8.46 9.65
CA LEU A 10 4.24 7.70 8.60
C LEU A 10 4.02 8.29 7.20
N LEU A 11 3.04 9.17 7.00
CA LEU A 11 2.74 9.74 5.68
C LEU A 11 3.95 10.42 5.02
N ASP A 12 4.72 11.19 5.80
CA ASP A 12 5.94 11.85 5.29
C ASP A 12 7.02 10.82 4.90
N LYS A 13 7.09 9.70 5.62
CA LYS A 13 8.01 8.60 5.30
C LYS A 13 7.58 7.89 4.02
N TRP A 14 6.29 7.59 3.88
CA TRP A 14 5.75 6.92 2.69
C TRP A 14 5.87 7.80 1.45
N GLU A 15 5.66 9.11 1.57
CA GLU A 15 5.95 10.06 0.50
C GLU A 15 7.42 10.03 0.09
N ALA A 16 8.34 10.07 1.05
CA ALA A 16 9.77 10.01 0.77
C ALA A 16 10.18 8.69 0.11
N ILE A 17 9.55 7.56 0.48
CA ILE A 17 9.76 6.26 -0.16
C ILE A 17 9.19 6.25 -1.59
N GLY A 18 7.96 6.71 -1.79
CA GLY A 18 7.33 6.78 -3.11
C GLY A 18 8.09 7.68 -4.08
N LYS A 19 8.58 8.85 -3.64
CA LYS A 19 9.40 9.76 -4.46
C LYS A 19 10.76 9.18 -4.86
N LYS A 20 11.27 8.17 -4.15
CA LYS A 20 12.49 7.43 -4.52
C LYS A 20 12.21 6.28 -5.48
N ASN A 21 10.97 5.82 -5.56
CA ASN A 21 10.60 4.73 -6.46
C ASN A 21 10.62 5.22 -7.92
N ARG A 22 11.25 4.43 -8.80
CA ARG A 22 11.50 4.81 -10.20
C ARG A 22 10.21 5.09 -10.99
N TRP A 23 9.13 4.36 -10.72
CA TRP A 23 7.88 4.53 -11.44
C TRP A 23 7.07 5.67 -10.83
N ILE A 24 6.83 5.62 -9.51
CA ILE A 24 5.97 6.60 -8.81
C ILE A 24 6.47 8.05 -8.98
N ARG A 25 7.79 8.28 -9.01
CA ARG A 25 8.35 9.63 -9.20
C ARG A 25 8.01 10.28 -10.55
N GLU A 26 7.57 9.51 -11.53
CA GLU A 26 7.21 9.98 -12.87
C GLU A 26 5.71 10.38 -12.95
N ALA A 27 4.95 10.23 -11.85
CA ALA A 27 3.61 10.80 -11.73
C ALA A 27 3.67 12.33 -11.87
N HIS A 28 2.81 12.90 -12.71
CA HIS A 28 2.87 14.32 -13.06
C HIS A 28 1.50 15.02 -13.13
N ASP A 29 0.39 14.29 -13.24
CA ASP A 29 -0.96 14.87 -13.25
C ASP A 29 -1.96 14.04 -12.40
N PRO A 30 -1.96 14.21 -11.07
CA PRO A 30 -1.08 15.07 -10.28
C PRO A 30 0.30 14.45 -10.03
N ALA A 31 1.26 15.28 -9.63
CA ALA A 31 2.54 14.78 -9.10
C ALA A 31 2.33 14.03 -7.79
N PHE A 32 3.15 13.00 -7.54
CA PHE A 32 3.01 12.19 -6.33
C PHE A 32 3.28 12.99 -5.04
N ASP A 33 2.29 13.00 -4.15
CA ASP A 33 2.39 13.50 -2.78
C ASP A 33 1.61 12.60 -1.79
N LYS A 34 1.83 12.82 -0.48
CA LYS A 34 1.15 12.05 0.57
C LYS A 34 -0.37 12.19 0.60
N TYR A 35 -0.94 13.25 0.02
CA TYR A 35 -2.39 13.46 -0.01
C TYR A 35 -3.09 12.57 -1.04
N MET A 36 -2.33 11.93 -1.94
CA MET A 36 -2.79 10.85 -2.81
C MET A 36 -2.95 9.51 -2.08
N LEU A 37 -2.56 9.42 -0.80
CA LEU A 37 -2.68 8.22 0.02
C LEU A 37 -3.98 8.25 0.82
N VAL A 38 -4.95 7.43 0.43
CA VAL A 38 -6.26 7.37 1.06
C VAL A 38 -6.22 6.46 2.29
N ARG A 39 -6.67 6.97 3.44
CA ARG A 39 -6.83 6.18 4.65
C ARG A 39 -8.02 5.23 4.53
N CYS A 40 -7.77 3.94 4.72
CA CYS A 40 -8.81 2.93 4.93
C CYS A 40 -8.94 2.65 6.43
N ALA A 41 -10.15 2.74 6.97
CA ALA A 41 -10.45 2.44 8.37
C ALA A 41 -10.66 0.93 8.61
N THR A 42 -11.06 0.19 7.57
CA THR A 42 -11.32 -1.25 7.65
C THR A 42 -10.59 -2.02 6.55
N ALA A 43 -10.35 -3.32 6.79
CA ALA A 43 -9.80 -4.20 5.77
C ALA A 43 -10.71 -4.29 4.54
N ALA A 44 -12.03 -4.20 4.72
CA ALA A 44 -12.99 -4.20 3.63
C ALA A 44 -12.92 -2.93 2.75
N GLU A 45 -12.69 -1.76 3.35
CA GLU A 45 -12.44 -0.52 2.60
C GLU A 45 -11.15 -0.61 1.78
N LEU A 46 -10.08 -1.16 2.37
CA LEU A 46 -8.82 -1.37 1.66
C LEU A 46 -8.99 -2.35 0.50
N GLU A 47 -9.64 -3.49 0.76
CA GLU A 47 -9.95 -4.51 -0.26
C GLU A 47 -10.78 -3.92 -1.41
N ALA A 48 -11.81 -3.12 -1.09
CA ALA A 48 -12.65 -2.47 -2.08
C ALA A 48 -11.87 -1.45 -2.93
N GLY A 49 -11.00 -0.64 -2.31
CA GLY A 49 -10.14 0.31 -3.01
C GLY A 49 -9.18 -0.38 -3.97
N LEU A 50 -8.46 -1.40 -3.50
CA LEU A 50 -7.53 -2.17 -4.33
C LEU A 50 -8.26 -2.92 -5.46
N LYS A 51 -9.47 -3.43 -5.20
CA LYS A 51 -10.28 -4.15 -6.19
C LYS A 51 -10.83 -3.26 -7.31
N GLN A 52 -11.11 -1.99 -7.04
CA GLN A 52 -11.75 -1.10 -8.00
C GLN A 52 -10.93 -0.93 -9.29
N GLY A 53 -9.58 -0.93 -9.17
CA GLY A 53 -8.67 -0.69 -10.29
C GLY A 53 -8.78 0.71 -10.88
N ASN A 54 -8.14 0.91 -12.05
CA ASN A 54 -8.10 2.18 -12.77
C ASN A 54 -7.57 3.37 -11.94
N TRP A 55 -6.58 3.09 -11.07
CA TRP A 55 -5.90 4.10 -10.27
C TRP A 55 -4.72 4.68 -11.03
N CYS A 56 -4.55 5.99 -10.95
CA CYS A 56 -3.41 6.67 -11.54
C CYS A 56 -2.12 6.26 -10.82
N LEU A 57 -0.99 6.38 -11.52
CA LEU A 57 0.34 6.23 -10.96
C LEU A 57 0.51 7.09 -9.69
N GLY A 58 1.05 6.51 -8.62
CA GLY A 58 1.26 7.20 -7.34
C GLY A 58 0.02 7.31 -6.44
N GLN A 59 -1.19 7.00 -6.92
CA GLN A 59 -2.33 6.88 -6.00
C GLN A 59 -2.14 5.67 -5.09
N GLY A 60 -2.60 5.78 -3.85
CA GLY A 60 -2.36 4.75 -2.87
C GLY A 60 -3.39 4.68 -1.77
N PHE A 61 -3.30 3.59 -1.01
CA PHE A 61 -4.12 3.31 0.15
C PHE A 61 -3.25 3.00 1.35
N HIS A 62 -3.73 3.32 2.54
CA HIS A 62 -3.03 2.91 3.75
C HIS A 62 -3.99 2.41 4.83
N PHE A 63 -3.52 1.40 5.56
CA PHE A 63 -4.27 0.74 6.64
C PHE A 63 -3.31 0.38 7.76
N LYS A 64 -3.54 0.95 8.95
CA LYS A 64 -2.59 0.86 10.09
C LYS A 64 -1.19 1.28 9.62
N ASN A 65 -0.17 0.47 9.86
CA ASN A 65 1.21 0.72 9.46
C ASN A 65 1.58 0.23 8.05
N LEU A 66 0.59 -0.14 7.23
CA LEU A 66 0.79 -0.56 5.84
C LEU A 66 0.36 0.54 4.87
N CYS A 67 1.14 0.72 3.80
CA CYS A 67 0.82 1.60 2.68
C CYS A 67 1.11 0.89 1.37
N PHE A 68 0.20 1.07 0.41
CA PHE A 68 0.26 0.49 -0.93
C PHE A 68 0.16 1.64 -1.93
N ILE A 69 1.15 1.79 -2.81
CA ILE A 69 1.20 2.88 -3.79
C ILE A 69 1.25 2.27 -5.19
N ASN A 70 0.33 2.64 -6.08
CA ASN A 70 0.28 2.11 -7.43
C ASN A 70 1.53 2.54 -8.22
N GLN A 71 2.19 1.56 -8.84
CA GLN A 71 3.41 1.71 -9.64
C GLN A 71 3.13 1.64 -11.15
N ILE A 72 1.93 1.25 -11.57
CA ILE A 72 1.54 1.14 -12.97
C ILE A 72 0.23 1.89 -13.19
N ASP A 73 0.25 2.86 -14.10
CA ASP A 73 -0.94 3.64 -14.43
C ASP A 73 -2.07 2.75 -14.96
N GLY A 74 -3.23 2.79 -14.30
CA GLY A 74 -4.38 1.92 -14.56
C GLY A 74 -4.16 0.44 -14.24
N GLY A 75 -2.99 0.07 -13.74
CA GLY A 75 -2.60 -1.30 -13.44
C GLY A 75 -2.86 -1.73 -11.99
N ASP A 76 -2.38 -2.94 -11.69
CA ASP A 76 -2.50 -3.60 -10.39
C ASP A 76 -1.11 -4.08 -9.93
N GLU A 77 -0.20 -3.13 -9.76
CA GLU A 77 1.15 -3.38 -9.24
C GLU A 77 1.44 -2.33 -8.19
N TRP A 78 1.57 -2.76 -6.94
CA TRP A 78 1.58 -1.87 -5.80
C TRP A 78 2.90 -1.99 -5.04
N LEU A 79 3.56 -0.85 -4.82
CA LEU A 79 4.65 -0.76 -3.88
C LEU A 79 4.10 -0.98 -2.48
N THR A 80 4.51 -2.07 -1.83
CA THR A 80 4.11 -2.38 -0.47
C THR A 80 5.14 -1.84 0.52
N ILE A 81 4.65 -1.03 1.44
CA ILE A 81 5.42 -0.36 2.48
C ILE A 81 4.85 -0.76 3.84
N LYS A 82 5.73 -1.14 4.76
CA LYS A 82 5.38 -1.37 6.17
C LYS A 82 6.24 -0.47 7.05
N ASP A 83 5.62 0.20 8.00
CA ASP A 83 6.26 1.17 8.89
C ASP A 83 7.02 2.24 8.08
N ASP A 84 8.34 2.09 7.96
CA ASP A 84 9.24 3.00 7.24
C ASP A 84 10.12 2.34 6.17
N TYR A 85 9.71 1.18 5.67
CA TYR A 85 10.46 0.45 4.65
C TYR A 85 9.53 -0.15 3.59
N ALA A 86 9.89 0.03 2.32
CA ALA A 86 9.34 -0.76 1.23
C ALA A 86 10.03 -2.12 1.17
N PHE A 87 9.31 -3.18 0.81
CA PHE A 87 9.88 -4.52 0.75
C PHE A 87 9.44 -5.35 -0.45
N GLU A 88 8.32 -5.02 -1.11
CA GLU A 88 7.89 -5.74 -2.32
C GLU A 88 7.04 -4.88 -3.26
N SER A 89 6.85 -5.42 -4.46
CA SER A 89 5.82 -5.04 -5.42
C SER A 89 4.80 -6.17 -5.48
N PHE A 90 3.51 -5.88 -5.38
CA PHE A 90 2.48 -6.90 -5.24
C PHE A 90 1.25 -6.63 -6.12
N THR A 91 0.73 -7.69 -6.76
CA THR A 91 -0.53 -7.70 -7.52
C THR A 91 -1.70 -8.15 -6.64
N PHE A 92 -2.73 -7.33 -6.43
CA PHE A 92 -3.82 -7.67 -5.51
C PHE A 92 -5.00 -8.43 -6.13
N SER A 93 -5.29 -8.19 -7.41
CA SER A 93 -6.45 -8.76 -8.14
C SER A 93 -6.60 -10.26 -7.91
N ARG A 94 -5.53 -11.03 -8.10
CA ARG A 94 -5.56 -12.49 -7.98
C ARG A 94 -5.90 -12.98 -6.58
N ILE A 95 -5.34 -12.39 -5.53
CA ILE A 95 -5.63 -12.82 -4.16
C ILE A 95 -7.00 -12.35 -3.69
N ILE A 96 -7.47 -11.20 -4.19
CA ILE A 96 -8.82 -10.71 -3.93
C ILE A 96 -9.86 -11.63 -4.60
N GLU A 97 -9.65 -12.01 -5.85
CA GLU A 97 -10.50 -12.96 -6.58
C GLU A 97 -10.61 -14.33 -5.90
N ARG A 98 -9.52 -14.77 -5.26
CA ARG A 98 -9.47 -16.02 -4.48
C ARG A 98 -10.04 -15.90 -3.07
N GLY A 99 -10.37 -14.69 -2.60
CA GLY A 99 -10.83 -14.43 -1.23
C GLY A 99 -9.71 -14.53 -0.17
N GLU A 100 -8.44 -14.50 -0.58
CA GLU A 100 -7.26 -14.66 0.27
C GLU A 100 -6.74 -13.33 0.83
N PHE A 101 -7.34 -12.19 0.43
CA PHE A 101 -6.88 -10.85 0.78
C PHE A 101 -6.71 -10.62 2.28
N LYS A 102 -7.69 -11.02 3.08
CA LYS A 102 -7.68 -10.80 4.54
C LYS A 102 -6.57 -11.59 5.22
N ASP A 103 -6.34 -12.83 4.78
CA ASP A 103 -5.28 -13.68 5.32
C ASP A 103 -3.90 -13.13 4.97
N TYR A 104 -3.73 -12.68 3.72
CA TYR A 104 -2.52 -11.95 3.29
C TYR A 104 -2.28 -10.69 4.13
N LEU A 105 -3.29 -9.84 4.30
CA LEU A 105 -3.20 -8.62 5.10
C LEU A 105 -2.82 -8.93 6.55
N GLN A 106 -3.36 -10.00 7.11
CA GLN A 106 -3.06 -10.42 8.48
C GLN A 106 -1.61 -10.91 8.63
N ARG A 107 -1.06 -11.60 7.62
CA ARG A 107 0.37 -11.99 7.58
C ARG A 107 1.26 -10.75 7.56
N LEU A 108 0.99 -9.78 6.70
CA LEU A 108 1.75 -8.52 6.64
C LEU A 108 1.75 -7.74 7.95
N LEU A 109 0.59 -7.67 8.62
CA LEU A 109 0.48 -6.97 9.91
C LEU A 109 1.28 -7.62 11.03
N ASN A 110 1.41 -8.95 10.99
CA ASN A 110 2.12 -9.73 12.00
C ASN A 110 3.62 -9.91 11.66
N ALA A 111 4.00 -9.71 10.40
CA ALA A 111 5.37 -9.88 9.94
C ALA A 111 6.33 -8.87 10.59
N THR A 112 7.48 -9.39 11.02
CA THR A 112 8.63 -8.56 11.40
C THR A 112 9.26 -7.92 10.17
N LYS A 113 10.12 -6.91 10.39
CA LYS A 113 10.88 -6.30 9.30
C LYS A 113 11.76 -7.30 8.54
N GLU A 114 12.39 -8.21 9.26
CA GLU A 114 13.24 -9.25 8.67
C GLU A 114 12.44 -10.22 7.79
N GLN A 115 11.28 -10.67 8.28
CA GLN A 115 10.37 -11.51 7.48
C GLN A 115 9.88 -10.79 6.22
N CYS A 116 9.51 -9.51 6.31
CA CYS A 116 9.11 -8.73 5.14
C CYS A 116 10.25 -8.61 4.12
N ILE A 117 11.48 -8.33 4.57
CA ILE A 117 12.64 -8.18 3.67
C ILE A 117 13.00 -9.50 2.98
N ASN A 118 12.85 -10.63 3.68
CA ASN A 118 13.14 -11.96 3.15
C ASN A 118 11.95 -12.60 2.40
N LEU A 119 10.77 -11.96 2.42
CA LEU A 119 9.50 -12.48 1.89
C LEU A 119 9.05 -13.80 2.54
N GLU A 120 9.27 -13.93 3.86
CA GLU A 120 8.98 -15.12 4.67
C GLU A 120 7.86 -14.86 5.70
N TYR A 121 6.66 -14.50 5.22
CA TYR A 121 5.50 -14.13 6.05
C TYR A 121 4.18 -14.82 5.70
#